data_AF-A0A1J4SQ46-F1
#
_entry.id   AF-A0A1J4SQ46-F1
#
_cell.length_a   1.000
_cell.length_b   1.000
_cell.length_c   1.000
_cell.angle_alpha   90.00
_cell.angle_beta   90.00
_cell.angle_gamma   90.00
#
_symmetry.space_group_name_H-M   'P 1'
#
loop_
_entity.id
_entity.type
_entity.pdbx_description
1 polymer ?
#
loop_
_entity_poly.entity_id
_entity_poly.type
_entity_poly.pdbx_seq_one_letter_code
_entity_poly.pdbx_strand_id
1 'polypeptide(L)'
;MKKLVFICAAFIIALPPHAFAGEFKDKGEIIAVDFPSGWSTGKTDDASVTLKLERGRAFFEFSRQDSELGDYYLKARVKEQVDSLRSKGNTLSGDIKSASLHGVSSAYYTSYDSMGAEAYMSFFTYNGVSYAVSARGLSEGEFRGILSSIRKPGEKIVLPKPKRIKVVRRKKVQVPDDDFTTQIFKDGAADVSTAAVTGSTESVLAAFAASTEAAAGVQGSTPSAVSAAGDAAHAFLADLAKKQEGSGLPPYIPRSPLPFMLWAGLIVIWVAGSFVARSVAGSYKNPKLPPPPAEVPPDFFFPFVISKTSTFKEVTYNVLTRQRQLLLAGFPYEHELYLAGSVYSCFFFHVVWSLLAFIGRGNAVINALLKIPLFGRAFASVPEVIFIIPFIAGAVMYFTKERSLQVYDAQSTPVMAVHPETVYGMIRDGAGKEVARLVDKGTFLDRYWEFVDTDNLVVFSIRDDFSRGYLLRKIFGNLGGALRSHYGIYVQDRLAGYVFLDPSSPDRFQIHMDYSFARLGHPAQILAAVLYIISREKDPIYPSPF
;
A
#
# COMPACT_ATOMS: atom_id res chain seq x y z
N MET A 1 -13.69 27.53 31.02
CA MET A 1 -12.58 26.56 30.98
C MET A 1 -12.46 25.68 32.24
N LYS A 2 -12.67 26.17 33.48
CA LYS A 2 -12.44 25.40 34.72
C LYS A 2 -13.18 24.04 34.86
N LYS A 3 -14.39 23.88 34.30
CA LYS A 3 -15.18 22.63 34.38
C LYS A 3 -14.58 21.43 33.62
N LEU A 4 -13.74 21.67 32.61
CA LEU A 4 -13.18 20.61 31.76
C LEU A 4 -12.00 19.89 32.45
N VAL A 5 -11.27 20.59 33.32
CA VAL A 5 -10.14 20.04 34.09
C VAL A 5 -10.59 18.98 35.09
N PHE A 6 -11.70 19.20 35.80
CA PHE A 6 -12.26 18.22 36.75
C PHE A 6 -12.73 16.93 36.06
N ILE A 7 -13.30 17.03 34.86
CA ILE A 7 -13.74 15.86 34.08
C ILE A 7 -12.52 15.02 33.65
N CYS A 8 -11.44 15.66 33.21
CA CYS A 8 -10.19 14.96 32.91
C CYS A 8 -9.56 14.30 34.15
N ALA A 9 -9.58 14.96 35.31
CA ALA A 9 -9.04 14.39 36.55
C ALA A 9 -9.83 13.16 37.02
N ALA A 10 -11.17 13.22 36.97
CA ALA A 10 -12.02 12.08 37.26
C ALA A 10 -11.79 10.90 36.29
N PHE A 11 -11.54 11.18 35.00
CA PHE A 11 -11.21 10.15 34.01
C PHE A 11 -9.85 9.48 34.25
N ILE A 12 -8.90 10.17 34.89
CA ILE A 12 -7.59 9.61 35.25
C ILE A 12 -7.69 8.70 36.48
N ILE A 13 -8.54 9.06 37.45
CA ILE A 13 -8.77 8.25 38.67
C ILE A 13 -9.66 7.02 38.38
N ALA A 14 -10.52 7.08 37.35
CA ALA A 14 -11.36 5.96 36.92
C ALA A 14 -10.67 4.97 35.96
N LEU A 15 -9.40 5.19 35.58
CA LEU A 15 -8.61 4.20 34.86
C LEU A 15 -8.21 3.08 35.84
N PRO A 16 -8.48 1.80 35.54
CA PRO A 16 -8.02 0.71 36.40
C PRO A 16 -6.49 0.77 36.51
N PRO A 17 -5.91 0.58 37.72
CA PRO A 17 -4.47 0.50 37.88
C PRO A 17 -3.96 -0.58 36.94
N HIS A 18 -3.01 -0.24 36.08
CA HIS A 18 -2.45 -1.20 35.15
C HIS A 18 -1.80 -2.31 35.98
N ALA A 19 -2.35 -3.52 35.87
CA ALA A 19 -1.85 -4.68 36.59
C ALA A 19 -0.37 -4.84 36.26
N PHE A 20 0.50 -4.71 37.28
CA PHE A 20 1.92 -4.96 37.12
C PHE A 20 2.09 -6.42 36.66
N ALA A 21 2.66 -6.60 35.48
CA ALA A 21 3.02 -7.91 35.00
C ALA A 21 4.27 -8.39 35.76
N GLY A 22 4.25 -9.62 36.24
CA GLY A 22 5.40 -10.27 36.85
C GLY A 22 6.21 -11.02 35.80
N GLU A 23 7.53 -10.84 35.80
CA GLU A 23 8.46 -11.67 35.02
C GLU A 23 8.69 -12.98 35.78
N PHE A 24 8.36 -14.11 35.14
CA PHE A 24 8.63 -15.45 35.67
C PHE A 24 9.70 -16.12 34.80
N LYS A 25 10.71 -16.71 35.44
CA LYS A 25 11.81 -17.42 34.79
C LYS A 25 11.63 -18.93 34.92
N ASP A 26 12.13 -19.70 33.95
CA ASP A 26 12.20 -21.15 34.06
C ASP A 26 13.38 -21.63 34.92
N LYS A 27 13.33 -22.89 35.38
CA LYS A 27 14.36 -23.53 36.23
C LYS A 27 15.79 -23.45 35.66
N GLY A 28 15.95 -23.25 34.35
CA GLY A 28 17.25 -23.12 33.67
C GLY A 28 17.68 -21.68 33.35
N GLU A 29 16.86 -20.67 33.67
CA GLU A 29 17.01 -19.27 33.24
C GLU A 29 17.27 -19.11 31.71
N ILE A 30 16.67 -19.98 30.90
CA ILE A 30 16.75 -19.95 29.44
C ILE A 30 15.65 -19.04 28.86
N ILE A 31 14.48 -19.04 29.50
CA ILE A 31 13.32 -18.22 29.12
C ILE A 31 12.77 -17.44 30.30
N ALA A 32 12.32 -16.22 30.02
CA ALA A 32 11.50 -15.39 30.89
C ALA A 32 10.18 -15.03 30.19
N VAL A 33 9.10 -14.97 30.96
CA VAL A 33 7.74 -14.79 30.45
C VAL A 33 6.96 -13.87 31.40
N ASP A 34 6.22 -12.91 30.84
CA ASP A 34 5.39 -12.00 31.63
C ASP A 34 3.97 -12.56 31.81
N PHE A 35 3.51 -12.59 33.06
CA PHE A 35 2.14 -12.91 33.42
C PHE A 35 1.45 -11.74 34.13
N PRO A 36 0.12 -11.57 33.97
CA PRO A 36 -0.62 -10.57 34.73
C PRO A 36 -0.57 -10.87 36.24
N SER A 37 -0.83 -9.87 37.07
CA SER A 37 -0.86 -10.04 38.53
C SER A 37 -1.82 -11.15 38.99
N GLY A 38 -1.42 -11.93 40.00
CA GLY A 38 -2.22 -12.99 40.61
C GLY A 38 -1.90 -14.41 40.13
N TRP A 39 -0.86 -14.59 39.31
CA TRP A 39 -0.24 -15.89 39.04
C TRP A 39 0.90 -16.15 40.04
N SER A 40 1.08 -17.42 40.42
CA SER A 40 2.18 -17.86 41.29
C SER A 40 2.81 -19.16 40.79
N THR A 41 4.09 -19.39 41.09
CA THR A 41 4.80 -20.62 40.73
C THR A 41 4.19 -21.84 41.43
N GLY A 42 3.65 -22.76 40.64
CA GLY A 42 3.12 -24.04 41.09
C GLY A 42 4.22 -25.07 41.28
N LYS A 43 3.98 -26.07 42.13
CA LYS A 43 4.86 -27.26 42.22
C LYS A 43 4.47 -28.30 41.17
N THR A 44 5.46 -29.07 40.74
CA THR A 44 5.31 -30.16 39.78
C THR A 44 6.36 -31.23 40.08
N ASP A 45 5.94 -32.48 39.98
CA ASP A 45 6.79 -33.65 40.22
C ASP A 45 7.43 -34.16 38.91
N ASP A 46 7.01 -33.62 37.76
CA ASP A 46 7.60 -33.92 36.45
C ASP A 46 8.92 -33.17 36.25
N ALA A 47 9.99 -33.93 35.99
CA ALA A 47 11.34 -33.42 35.75
C ALA A 47 11.48 -32.64 34.43
N SER A 48 10.63 -32.91 33.42
CA SER A 48 10.61 -32.18 32.15
C SER A 48 10.08 -30.75 32.29
N VAL A 49 9.27 -30.49 33.33
CA VAL A 49 8.59 -29.20 33.51
C VAL A 49 9.54 -28.16 34.11
N THR A 50 9.93 -27.19 33.28
CA THR A 50 10.87 -26.12 33.65
C THR A 50 10.19 -24.92 34.30
N LEU A 51 8.91 -24.68 34.01
CA LEU A 51 8.12 -23.62 34.64
C LEU A 51 6.64 -24.02 34.72
N LYS A 52 6.04 -23.94 35.90
CA LYS A 52 4.60 -24.11 36.10
C LYS A 52 4.06 -22.94 36.89
N LEU A 53 2.99 -22.33 36.38
CA LEU A 53 2.33 -21.17 36.96
C LEU A 53 0.85 -21.48 37.14
N GLU A 54 0.27 -21.03 38.26
CA GLU A 54 -1.10 -21.33 38.65
C GLU A 54 -1.84 -20.06 39.12
N ARG A 55 -3.13 -19.98 38.80
CA ARG A 55 -4.06 -18.93 39.24
C ARG A 55 -5.43 -19.56 39.52
N GLY A 56 -5.63 -20.04 40.75
CA GLY A 56 -6.85 -20.73 41.15
C GLY A 56 -7.00 -22.09 40.45
N ARG A 57 -7.93 -22.20 39.49
CA ARG A 57 -8.09 -23.40 38.64
C ARG A 57 -7.40 -23.28 37.27
N ALA A 58 -6.87 -22.11 36.93
CA ALA A 58 -6.11 -21.91 35.71
C ALA A 58 -4.63 -22.28 35.94
N PHE A 59 -4.00 -22.85 34.91
CA PHE A 59 -2.57 -23.15 34.94
C PHE A 59 -1.92 -22.85 33.59
N PHE A 60 -0.60 -22.67 33.60
CA PHE A 60 0.25 -22.52 32.43
C PHE A 60 1.58 -23.20 32.72
N GLU A 61 2.00 -24.09 31.84
CA GLU A 61 3.10 -25.03 32.08
C GLU A 61 4.01 -25.12 30.85
N PHE A 62 5.32 -25.06 31.08
CA PHE A 62 6.38 -25.26 30.10
C PHE A 62 7.12 -26.55 30.42
N SER A 63 7.07 -27.52 29.51
CA SER A 63 7.87 -28.75 29.53
C SER A 63 8.95 -28.68 28.45
N ARG A 64 10.21 -28.90 28.84
CA ARG A 64 11.33 -28.98 27.91
C ARG A 64 11.29 -30.31 27.17
N GLN A 65 11.56 -30.27 25.87
CA GLN A 65 11.68 -31.47 25.03
C GLN A 65 13.15 -31.90 24.94
N ASP A 66 13.39 -33.21 24.83
CA ASP A 66 14.74 -33.79 24.76
C ASP A 66 15.47 -33.53 23.43
N SER A 67 14.75 -33.13 22.39
CA SER A 67 15.28 -32.87 21.05
C SER A 67 14.89 -31.48 20.57
N GLU A 68 15.83 -30.82 19.88
CA GLU A 68 15.51 -29.60 19.13
C GLU A 68 14.66 -29.95 17.89
N LEU A 69 13.53 -29.26 17.75
CA LEU A 69 12.56 -29.46 16.69
C LEU A 69 12.52 -28.24 15.78
N GLY A 70 12.81 -28.43 14.50
CA GLY A 70 12.55 -27.42 13.46
C GLY A 70 11.05 -27.27 13.16
N ASP A 71 10.67 -26.18 12.49
CA ASP A 71 9.28 -25.79 12.17
C ASP A 71 8.39 -26.91 11.60
N TYR A 72 8.94 -27.78 10.76
CA TYR A 72 8.22 -28.94 10.23
C TYR A 72 7.81 -29.92 11.33
N TYR A 73 8.75 -30.25 12.22
CA TYR A 73 8.54 -31.16 13.34
C TYR A 73 7.66 -30.52 14.43
N LEU A 74 7.76 -29.21 14.68
CA LEU A 74 6.85 -28.50 15.57
C LEU A 74 5.39 -28.64 15.11
N LYS A 75 5.11 -28.41 13.82
CA LYS A 75 3.76 -28.64 13.25
C LYS A 75 3.34 -30.10 13.31
N ALA A 76 4.26 -31.03 13.04
CA ALA A 76 3.99 -32.46 13.14
C ALA A 76 3.62 -32.88 14.57
N ARG A 77 4.31 -32.36 15.60
CA ARG A 77 3.98 -32.60 17.02
C ARG A 77 2.62 -32.03 17.42
N VAL A 78 2.28 -30.81 16.99
CA VAL A 78 0.91 -30.29 17.22
C VAL A 78 -0.12 -31.21 16.57
N LYS A 79 0.11 -31.66 15.33
CA LYS A 79 -0.81 -32.57 14.63
C LYS A 79 -0.95 -33.93 15.34
N GLU A 80 0.16 -34.53 15.77
CA GLU A 80 0.20 -35.78 16.54
C GLU A 80 -0.62 -35.66 17.84
N GLN A 81 -0.48 -34.55 18.57
CA GLN A 81 -1.27 -34.30 19.77
C GLN A 81 -2.74 -34.01 19.47
N VAL A 82 -3.06 -33.30 18.38
CA VAL A 82 -4.43 -33.11 17.87
C VAL A 82 -5.10 -34.46 17.58
N ASP A 83 -4.42 -35.35 16.87
CA ASP A 83 -4.96 -36.66 16.52
C ASP A 83 -5.07 -37.59 17.76
N SER A 84 -4.16 -37.45 18.74
CA SER A 84 -4.23 -38.09 20.07
C SER A 84 -5.38 -37.55 20.96
N LEU A 85 -5.72 -36.26 20.86
CA LEU A 85 -6.88 -35.69 21.54
C LEU A 85 -8.20 -36.12 20.90
N ARG A 86 -8.24 -36.25 19.57
CA ARG A 86 -9.41 -36.76 18.82
C ARG A 86 -9.71 -38.21 19.17
N SER A 87 -8.69 -39.08 19.22
CA SER A 87 -8.88 -40.49 19.61
C SER A 87 -9.34 -40.65 21.06
N LYS A 88 -9.03 -39.68 21.93
CA LYS A 88 -9.54 -39.58 23.32
C LYS A 88 -10.92 -38.90 23.43
N GLY A 89 -11.56 -38.53 22.32
CA GLY A 89 -12.92 -37.97 22.30
C GLY A 89 -13.03 -36.48 22.67
N ASN A 90 -11.93 -35.73 22.73
CA ASN A 90 -12.00 -34.29 23.01
C ASN A 90 -12.42 -33.48 21.78
N THR A 91 -13.22 -32.43 22.01
CA THR A 91 -13.60 -31.46 20.97
C THR A 91 -12.50 -30.42 20.77
N LEU A 92 -12.18 -30.11 19.51
CA LEU A 92 -11.11 -29.19 19.12
C LEU A 92 -11.67 -27.89 18.54
N SER A 93 -11.09 -26.77 18.96
CA SER A 93 -11.49 -25.41 18.58
C SER A 93 -10.84 -24.95 17.26
N GLY A 94 -10.92 -25.78 16.21
CA GLY A 94 -10.47 -25.46 14.84
C GLY A 94 -9.07 -25.96 14.47
N ASP A 95 -8.49 -25.32 13.45
CA ASP A 95 -7.20 -25.70 12.86
C ASP A 95 -5.97 -25.28 13.69
N ILE A 96 -4.80 -25.80 13.34
CA ILE A 96 -3.51 -25.41 13.94
C ILE A 96 -3.21 -23.94 13.62
N LYS A 97 -3.13 -23.12 14.67
CA LYS A 97 -2.82 -21.68 14.61
C LYS A 97 -1.33 -21.44 14.88
N SER A 98 -0.86 -20.23 14.54
CA SER A 98 0.50 -19.78 14.82
C SER A 98 0.53 -18.45 15.58
N ALA A 99 1.40 -18.34 16.58
CA ALA A 99 1.71 -17.11 17.31
C ALA A 99 3.18 -16.74 17.11
N SER A 100 3.47 -15.46 16.83
CA SER A 100 4.82 -14.94 16.75
C SER A 100 5.41 -14.74 18.15
N LEU A 101 6.60 -15.26 18.40
CA LEU A 101 7.36 -15.02 19.63
C LEU A 101 8.27 -13.79 19.47
N HIS A 102 8.78 -13.27 20.58
CA HIS A 102 9.84 -12.26 20.54
C HIS A 102 11.11 -12.90 19.97
N GLY A 103 11.81 -12.25 19.04
CA GLY A 103 13.06 -12.77 18.49
C GLY A 103 12.93 -13.77 17.33
N VAL A 104 11.92 -13.58 16.46
CA VAL A 104 11.78 -14.21 15.12
C VAL A 104 11.24 -15.65 15.08
N SER A 105 11.19 -16.37 16.20
CA SER A 105 10.59 -17.72 16.25
C SER A 105 9.05 -17.72 16.22
N SER A 106 8.46 -18.83 15.76
CA SER A 106 7.02 -19.05 15.74
C SER A 106 6.62 -20.20 16.67
N ALA A 107 5.55 -19.99 17.43
CA ALA A 107 4.87 -21.03 18.21
C ALA A 107 3.65 -21.53 17.44
N TYR A 108 3.50 -22.85 17.36
CA TYR A 108 2.35 -23.51 16.73
C TYR A 108 1.45 -24.10 17.80
N TYR A 109 0.16 -23.73 17.78
CA TYR A 109 -0.77 -24.05 18.86
C TYR A 109 -2.16 -24.45 18.36
N THR A 110 -2.92 -25.10 19.24
CA THR A 110 -4.35 -25.38 19.07
C THR A 110 -5.06 -25.24 20.42
N SER A 111 -6.37 -25.03 20.41
CA SER A 111 -7.20 -25.16 21.61
C SER A 111 -8.21 -26.30 21.50
N TYR A 112 -8.59 -26.81 22.67
CA TYR A 112 -9.52 -27.93 22.86
C TYR A 112 -10.32 -27.69 24.14
N ASP A 113 -11.52 -28.25 24.22
CA ASP A 113 -12.26 -28.28 25.50
C ASP A 113 -11.72 -29.43 26.37
N SER A 114 -11.45 -29.13 27.64
CA SER A 114 -11.02 -30.10 28.64
C SER A 114 -11.78 -29.86 29.93
N MET A 115 -12.70 -30.78 30.23
CA MET A 115 -13.50 -30.78 31.46
C MET A 115 -14.26 -29.44 31.66
N GLY A 116 -14.91 -28.94 30.60
CA GLY A 116 -15.75 -27.74 30.61
C GLY A 116 -14.99 -26.42 30.70
N ALA A 117 -13.76 -26.39 30.19
CA ALA A 117 -12.92 -25.20 30.16
C ALA A 117 -11.91 -25.30 29.03
N GLU A 118 -11.72 -24.20 28.30
CA GLU A 118 -10.77 -24.17 27.19
C GLU A 118 -9.33 -24.39 27.68
N ALA A 119 -8.66 -25.31 27.00
CA ALA A 119 -7.27 -25.65 27.17
C ALA A 119 -6.52 -25.42 25.86
N TYR A 120 -5.23 -25.11 25.98
CA TYR A 120 -4.34 -24.76 24.90
C TYR A 120 -3.10 -25.65 24.98
N MET A 121 -2.64 -26.12 23.82
CA MET A 121 -1.33 -26.74 23.67
C MET A 121 -0.54 -26.00 22.60
N SER A 122 0.76 -25.81 22.82
CA SER A 122 1.65 -25.16 21.86
C SER A 122 3.03 -25.80 21.86
N PHE A 123 3.69 -25.81 20.71
CA PHE A 123 5.08 -26.21 20.55
C PHE A 123 5.87 -25.07 19.91
N PHE A 124 7.06 -24.79 20.45
CA PHE A 124 7.99 -23.80 19.89
C PHE A 124 9.44 -24.16 20.17
N THR A 125 10.37 -23.52 19.45
CA THR A 125 11.81 -23.63 19.69
C THR A 125 12.39 -22.24 19.92
N TYR A 126 13.20 -22.10 20.97
CA TYR A 126 13.81 -20.84 21.38
C TYR A 126 15.24 -21.07 21.88
N ASN A 127 16.21 -20.33 21.34
CA ASN A 127 17.65 -20.50 21.61
C ASN A 127 18.15 -21.97 21.53
N GLY A 128 17.68 -22.74 20.55
CA GLY A 128 18.08 -24.15 20.37
C GLY A 128 17.41 -25.16 21.32
N VAL A 129 16.44 -24.72 22.13
CA VAL A 129 15.67 -25.59 23.03
C VAL A 129 14.21 -25.59 22.61
N SER A 130 13.64 -26.78 22.42
CA SER A 130 12.20 -26.94 22.15
C SER A 130 11.40 -27.09 23.43
N TYR A 131 10.25 -26.44 23.47
CA TYR A 131 9.32 -26.43 24.58
C TYR A 131 7.92 -26.85 24.11
N ALA A 132 7.29 -27.70 24.92
CA ALA A 132 5.86 -27.95 24.90
C ALA A 132 5.21 -27.05 25.96
N VAL A 133 4.09 -26.43 25.60
CA VAL A 133 3.30 -25.58 26.49
C VAL A 133 1.92 -26.17 26.64
N SER A 134 1.46 -26.29 27.88
CA SER A 134 0.10 -26.68 28.24
C SER A 134 -0.52 -25.59 29.11
N ALA A 135 -1.70 -25.08 28.75
CA ALA A 135 -2.39 -24.05 29.53
C ALA A 135 -3.90 -24.30 29.59
N ARG A 136 -4.56 -23.86 30.66
CA ARG A 136 -6.01 -24.02 30.86
C ARG A 136 -6.60 -22.84 31.62
N GLY A 137 -7.84 -22.48 31.30
CA GLY A 137 -8.56 -21.41 32.02
C GLY A 137 -8.07 -20.00 31.66
N LEU A 138 -7.67 -19.82 30.41
CA LEU A 138 -7.21 -18.58 29.79
C LEU A 138 -8.01 -18.32 28.51
N SER A 139 -8.21 -17.06 28.16
CA SER A 139 -8.72 -16.70 26.83
C SER A 139 -7.62 -16.76 25.76
N GLU A 140 -8.00 -16.93 24.49
CA GLU A 140 -7.03 -16.98 23.36
C GLU A 140 -6.14 -15.72 23.31
N GLY A 141 -6.72 -14.57 23.66
CA GLY A 141 -6.01 -13.29 23.75
C GLY A 141 -4.94 -13.27 24.86
N GLU A 142 -5.27 -13.76 26.06
CA GLU A 142 -4.28 -13.88 27.15
C GLU A 142 -3.20 -14.92 26.81
N PHE A 143 -3.58 -16.09 26.30
CA PHE A 143 -2.65 -17.16 25.92
C PHE A 143 -1.63 -16.67 24.88
N ARG A 144 -2.10 -16.01 23.81
CA ARG A 144 -1.21 -15.41 22.79
C ARG A 144 -0.37 -14.26 23.34
N GLY A 145 -0.92 -13.45 24.25
CA GLY A 145 -0.20 -12.38 24.94
C GLY A 145 0.99 -12.92 25.74
N ILE A 146 0.76 -13.97 26.52
CA ILE A 146 1.79 -14.70 27.28
C ILE A 146 2.84 -15.29 26.34
N LEU A 147 2.45 -16.00 25.27
CA LEU A 147 3.43 -16.51 24.29
C LEU A 147 4.27 -15.38 23.68
N SER A 148 3.67 -14.24 23.35
CA SER A 148 4.41 -13.10 22.78
C SER A 148 5.38 -12.41 23.74
N SER A 149 5.31 -12.67 25.05
CA SER A 149 6.22 -12.12 26.06
C SER A 149 7.45 -13.00 26.36
N ILE A 150 7.50 -14.21 25.80
CA ILE A 150 8.64 -15.15 25.90
C ILE A 150 9.90 -14.49 25.33
N ARG A 151 10.95 -14.39 26.16
CA ARG A 151 12.21 -13.68 25.86
C ARG A 151 13.38 -14.26 26.66
N LYS A 152 14.60 -13.73 26.47
CA LYS A 152 15.73 -13.99 27.39
C LYS A 152 15.52 -13.24 28.72
N PRO A 153 15.86 -13.82 29.89
CA PRO A 153 15.74 -13.11 31.17
C PRO A 153 16.45 -11.74 31.16
N GLY A 154 15.75 -10.71 31.65
CA GLY A 154 16.25 -9.32 31.64
C GLY A 154 16.20 -8.58 30.30
N GLU A 155 15.77 -9.20 29.19
CA GLU A 155 15.51 -8.52 27.93
C GLU A 155 14.30 -7.59 28.06
N LYS A 156 14.39 -6.34 27.57
CA LYS A 156 13.29 -5.35 27.68
C LYS A 156 12.42 -5.39 26.44
N ILE A 157 11.16 -5.82 26.60
CA ILE A 157 10.17 -5.81 25.51
C ILE A 157 9.85 -4.37 25.10
N VAL A 158 10.43 -3.91 23.99
CA VAL A 158 10.06 -2.64 23.35
C VAL A 158 8.81 -2.87 22.51
N LEU A 159 7.64 -2.90 23.16
CA LEU A 159 6.35 -3.01 22.47
C LEU A 159 6.21 -1.87 21.43
N PRO A 160 6.03 -2.17 20.13
CA PRO A 160 5.80 -1.14 19.13
C PRO A 160 4.49 -0.42 19.46
N LYS A 161 4.57 0.89 19.73
CA LYS A 161 3.44 1.69 20.23
C LYS A 161 2.19 1.49 19.34
N PRO A 162 1.06 1.03 19.88
CA PRO A 162 -0.12 0.74 19.08
C PRO A 162 -0.66 2.03 18.44
N LYS A 163 -0.71 2.06 17.10
CA LYS A 163 -1.41 3.12 16.37
C LYS A 163 -2.87 3.11 16.78
N ARG A 164 -3.37 4.21 17.36
CA ARG A 164 -4.77 4.35 17.79
C ARG A 164 -5.72 4.22 16.59
N ILE A 165 -6.31 3.05 16.39
CA ILE A 165 -7.41 2.84 15.45
C ILE A 165 -8.66 3.51 16.04
N LYS A 166 -9.14 4.57 15.39
CA LYS A 166 -10.47 5.14 15.68
C LYS A 166 -11.54 4.16 15.20
N VAL A 167 -12.08 3.34 16.10
CA VAL A 167 -13.25 2.52 15.82
C VAL A 167 -14.48 3.43 15.72
N VAL A 168 -14.92 3.71 14.49
CA VAL A 168 -16.22 4.35 14.24
C VAL A 168 -17.30 3.29 14.46
N ARG A 169 -18.09 3.47 15.53
CA ARG A 169 -19.15 2.56 15.96
C ARG A 169 -20.26 2.51 14.90
N ARG A 170 -20.28 1.47 14.04
CA ARG A 170 -21.38 1.25 13.10
C ARG A 170 -22.69 1.04 13.87
N LYS A 171 -23.72 1.80 13.51
CA LYS A 171 -25.09 1.64 14.02
C LYS A 171 -25.63 0.29 13.54
N LYS A 172 -26.15 -0.53 14.46
CA LYS A 172 -26.81 -1.80 14.13
C LYS A 172 -28.09 -1.46 13.34
N VAL A 173 -28.18 -1.89 12.09
CA VAL A 173 -29.42 -1.86 11.30
C VAL A 173 -30.01 -3.27 11.41
N GLN A 174 -31.27 -3.36 11.83
CA GLN A 174 -32.02 -4.61 11.79
C GLN A 174 -32.36 -4.92 10.33
N VAL A 175 -32.12 -6.16 9.93
CA VAL A 175 -32.71 -6.76 8.73
C VAL A 175 -34.00 -7.43 9.20
N PRO A 176 -35.17 -7.10 8.63
CA PRO A 176 -36.33 -7.99 8.69
C PRO A 176 -36.07 -9.17 7.74
N ASP A 177 -36.45 -10.36 8.18
CA ASP A 177 -36.53 -11.54 7.31
C ASP A 177 -37.56 -11.29 6.20
N ASP A 178 -37.26 -11.74 4.98
CA ASP A 178 -38.28 -12.13 3.99
C ASP A 178 -37.68 -13.12 2.98
N ASP A 179 -38.54 -13.98 2.46
CA ASP A 179 -38.18 -15.34 2.03
C ASP A 179 -37.68 -15.50 0.58
N PHE A 180 -37.16 -16.71 0.31
CA PHE A 180 -36.86 -17.23 -1.03
C PHE A 180 -38.05 -17.12 -2.01
N THR A 181 -37.79 -16.82 -3.29
CA THR A 181 -38.16 -17.74 -4.41
C THR A 181 -37.54 -17.39 -5.77
N THR A 182 -37.60 -18.37 -6.68
CA THR A 182 -36.90 -18.50 -7.98
C THR A 182 -37.67 -17.94 -9.19
N GLN A 183 -36.94 -17.48 -10.21
CA GLN A 183 -37.15 -17.66 -11.68
C GLN A 183 -36.03 -16.88 -12.41
N ILE A 184 -35.18 -17.40 -13.32
CA ILE A 184 -35.21 -18.47 -14.33
C ILE A 184 -35.99 -18.07 -15.60
N PHE A 185 -35.23 -17.64 -16.62
CA PHE A 185 -35.51 -17.43 -18.05
C PHE A 185 -36.76 -16.63 -18.50
N LYS A 186 -36.50 -15.52 -19.22
CA LYS A 186 -37.21 -15.22 -20.48
C LYS A 186 -36.40 -14.31 -21.42
N ASP A 187 -35.99 -14.82 -22.57
CA ASP A 187 -35.54 -14.04 -23.73
C ASP A 187 -36.76 -13.52 -24.53
N GLY A 188 -36.60 -12.43 -25.31
CA GLY A 188 -37.66 -12.00 -26.25
C GLY A 188 -37.59 -10.58 -26.81
N ALA A 189 -36.65 -10.35 -27.74
CA ALA A 189 -36.64 -9.43 -28.90
C ALA A 189 -37.60 -8.21 -29.07
N ALA A 190 -37.01 -7.12 -29.61
CA ALA A 190 -37.59 -6.06 -30.48
C ALA A 190 -38.67 -5.11 -29.87
N ASP A 191 -38.89 -3.88 -30.34
CA ASP A 191 -38.50 -3.24 -31.62
C ASP A 191 -38.32 -1.69 -31.51
N VAL A 192 -37.95 -1.01 -32.60
CA VAL A 192 -37.60 0.43 -32.68
C VAL A 192 -38.64 1.28 -33.42
N SER A 193 -39.00 2.46 -32.89
CA SER A 193 -39.37 3.74 -33.61
C SER A 193 -39.75 4.81 -32.57
N THR A 194 -39.30 6.08 -32.54
CA THR A 194 -39.23 7.21 -33.51
C THR A 194 -40.56 7.92 -33.80
N ALA A 195 -40.46 9.26 -33.99
CA ALA A 195 -41.49 10.30 -34.12
C ALA A 195 -42.10 10.78 -32.77
N ALA A 196 -42.25 12.05 -32.38
CA ALA A 196 -42.11 13.43 -32.92
C ALA A 196 -43.42 14.23 -32.68
N VAL A 197 -43.37 15.56 -32.86
CA VAL A 197 -44.45 16.58 -32.72
C VAL A 197 -44.67 17.07 -31.28
N THR A 198 -44.37 18.30 -30.82
CA THR A 198 -44.44 19.72 -31.28
C THR A 198 -45.74 20.49 -30.99
N GLY A 199 -45.57 21.77 -30.60
CA GLY A 199 -46.60 22.78 -30.27
C GLY A 199 -46.77 22.99 -28.75
N SER A 200 -46.91 24.21 -28.19
CA SER A 200 -46.98 25.61 -28.70
C SER A 200 -46.91 26.57 -27.47
N THR A 201 -46.57 27.87 -27.49
CA THR A 201 -45.92 28.81 -28.45
C THR A 201 -45.58 30.12 -27.69
N GLU A 202 -44.50 30.83 -28.07
CA GLU A 202 -44.33 32.31 -27.98
C GLU A 202 -44.30 32.99 -26.58
N SER A 203 -43.69 34.15 -26.32
CA SER A 203 -42.88 35.17 -27.05
C SER A 203 -41.94 35.85 -25.99
N VAL A 204 -40.97 36.75 -26.21
CA VAL A 204 -40.73 37.84 -27.17
C VAL A 204 -39.20 38.06 -27.28
N LEU A 205 -38.68 38.44 -28.46
CA LEU A 205 -37.39 39.15 -28.57
C LEU A 205 -37.32 39.99 -29.86
N ALA A 206 -36.36 40.91 -29.90
CA ALA A 206 -35.94 41.75 -31.02
C ALA A 206 -36.86 42.93 -31.43
N ALA A 207 -36.50 44.12 -30.94
CA ALA A 207 -36.63 45.35 -31.70
C ALA A 207 -35.22 45.95 -31.89
N PHE A 208 -34.77 46.09 -33.13
CA PHE A 208 -33.99 47.22 -33.71
C PHE A 208 -33.22 46.81 -34.97
N ALA A 209 -33.71 47.22 -36.14
CA ALA A 209 -32.89 47.58 -37.29
C ALA A 209 -33.70 48.40 -38.31
N ALA A 210 -33.01 49.32 -39.00
CA ALA A 210 -33.40 50.06 -40.20
C ALA A 210 -34.22 51.38 -40.05
N SER A 211 -33.51 52.50 -40.21
CA SER A 211 -33.84 53.53 -41.22
C SER A 211 -32.58 54.29 -41.61
N THR A 212 -32.56 54.80 -42.85
CA THR A 212 -31.40 55.42 -43.51
C THR A 212 -31.86 56.74 -44.15
N GLU A 213 -30.93 57.67 -44.41
CA GLU A 213 -31.13 58.96 -45.10
C GLU A 213 -31.93 60.04 -44.32
N ALA A 214 -31.60 61.35 -44.36
CA ALA A 214 -30.46 62.05 -44.98
C ALA A 214 -30.17 63.42 -44.32
N ALA A 215 -29.00 63.98 -44.67
CA ALA A 215 -28.64 65.39 -44.76
C ALA A 215 -28.23 66.24 -43.52
N ALA A 216 -27.01 66.79 -43.64
CA ALA A 216 -26.50 68.08 -43.16
C ALA A 216 -26.14 68.30 -41.66
N GLY A 217 -24.83 68.45 -41.37
CA GLY A 217 -24.39 69.24 -40.21
C GLY A 217 -23.00 68.97 -39.58
N VAL A 218 -21.90 69.43 -40.21
CA VAL A 218 -20.69 70.01 -39.55
C VAL A 218 -19.79 69.15 -38.61
N GLN A 219 -18.51 68.97 -39.02
CA GLN A 219 -17.27 68.71 -38.22
C GLN A 219 -17.22 67.49 -37.25
N GLY A 220 -16.12 66.79 -37.01
CA GLY A 220 -14.76 66.79 -37.57
C GLY A 220 -13.84 65.84 -36.75
N SER A 221 -13.20 64.87 -37.41
CA SER A 221 -12.03 64.05 -36.97
C SER A 221 -11.76 63.73 -35.49
N THR A 222 -11.66 62.45 -35.11
CA THR A 222 -10.69 62.02 -34.06
C THR A 222 -10.29 60.53 -34.14
N PRO A 223 -8.97 60.19 -34.15
CA PRO A 223 -8.47 58.81 -34.08
C PRO A 223 -8.20 58.39 -32.61
N SER A 224 -9.25 58.31 -31.78
CA SER A 224 -9.06 58.22 -30.30
C SER A 224 -8.97 56.80 -29.72
N ALA A 225 -9.58 55.78 -30.36
CA ALA A 225 -9.74 54.46 -29.76
C ALA A 225 -8.44 53.62 -29.65
N VAL A 226 -7.45 53.84 -30.52
CA VAL A 226 -6.19 53.09 -30.51
C VAL A 226 -5.14 53.74 -29.61
N SER A 227 -5.12 55.08 -29.51
CA SER A 227 -4.24 55.80 -28.58
C SER A 227 -4.59 55.43 -27.14
N ALA A 228 -5.87 55.49 -26.74
CA ALA A 228 -6.30 55.24 -25.37
C ALA A 228 -5.89 53.85 -24.82
N ALA A 229 -5.81 52.83 -25.67
CA ALA A 229 -5.32 51.50 -25.28
C ALA A 229 -3.79 51.44 -25.13
N GLY A 230 -3.05 52.12 -26.02
CA GLY A 230 -1.59 52.27 -25.90
C GLY A 230 -1.18 53.12 -24.69
N ASP A 231 -1.87 54.23 -24.45
CA ASP A 231 -1.65 55.13 -23.33
C ASP A 231 -1.96 54.46 -21.99
N ALA A 232 -2.99 53.60 -21.91
CA ALA A 232 -3.27 52.79 -20.73
C ALA A 232 -2.18 51.73 -20.47
N ALA A 233 -1.66 51.08 -21.52
CA ALA A 233 -0.57 50.11 -21.40
C ALA A 233 0.76 50.78 -21.00
N HIS A 234 1.07 51.94 -21.58
CA HIS A 234 2.25 52.74 -21.22
C HIS A 234 2.12 53.33 -19.80
N ALA A 235 0.93 53.77 -19.37
CA ALA A 235 0.70 54.20 -18.00
C ALA A 235 0.88 53.05 -16.99
N PHE A 236 0.41 51.84 -17.32
CA PHE A 236 0.61 50.66 -16.47
C PHE A 236 2.09 50.25 -16.37
N LEU A 237 2.83 50.27 -17.48
CA LEU A 237 4.27 50.01 -17.49
C LEU A 237 5.08 51.12 -16.78
N ALA A 238 4.67 52.38 -16.90
CA ALA A 238 5.30 53.50 -16.20
C ALA A 238 4.99 53.50 -14.68
N ASP A 239 3.81 53.06 -14.26
CA ASP A 239 3.45 52.91 -12.84
C ASP A 239 4.14 51.68 -12.20
N LEU A 240 4.36 50.61 -12.99
CA LEU A 240 5.26 49.51 -12.61
C LEU A 240 6.70 50.00 -12.44
N ALA A 241 7.24 50.75 -13.41
CA ALA A 241 8.59 51.33 -13.32
C ALA A 241 8.76 52.27 -12.12
N LYS A 242 7.79 53.16 -11.86
CA LYS A 242 7.80 54.04 -10.68
C LYS A 242 7.73 53.29 -9.34
N LYS A 243 7.05 52.13 -9.28
CA LYS A 243 7.09 51.24 -8.11
C LYS A 243 8.42 50.47 -7.97
N GLN A 244 9.24 50.45 -9.01
CA GLN A 244 10.52 49.75 -9.06
C GLN A 244 11.68 50.60 -8.54
N GLU A 245 11.60 51.93 -8.62
CA GLU A 245 12.67 52.87 -8.22
C GLU A 245 12.68 53.23 -6.71
N GLY A 246 11.59 52.95 -5.97
CA GLY A 246 11.37 53.51 -4.63
C GLY A 246 12.08 52.82 -3.44
N SER A 247 12.66 51.63 -3.60
CA SER A 247 13.39 50.94 -2.52
C SER A 247 14.29 49.83 -3.07
N GLY A 248 15.51 49.69 -2.55
CA GLY A 248 16.45 48.59 -2.85
C GLY A 248 16.03 47.22 -2.31
N LEU A 249 14.71 46.94 -2.28
CA LEU A 249 14.11 45.68 -1.86
C LEU A 249 13.66 44.89 -3.09
N PRO A 250 13.81 43.55 -3.11
CA PRO A 250 13.48 42.75 -4.27
C PRO A 250 12.01 42.88 -4.71
N PRO A 251 11.71 42.71 -6.02
CA PRO A 251 10.37 42.87 -6.57
C PRO A 251 9.37 41.97 -5.85
N TYR A 252 8.15 42.48 -5.65
CA TYR A 252 7.07 41.78 -4.98
C TYR A 252 5.84 41.73 -5.89
N ILE A 253 5.41 40.51 -6.24
CA ILE A 253 4.19 40.27 -7.01
C ILE A 253 3.11 39.81 -6.02
N PRO A 254 2.05 40.61 -5.78
CA PRO A 254 0.98 40.20 -4.88
C PRO A 254 0.24 38.99 -5.46
N ARG A 255 0.10 37.94 -4.65
CA ARG A 255 -0.60 36.70 -5.00
C ARG A 255 -1.85 36.51 -4.13
N SER A 256 -2.93 36.06 -4.73
CA SER A 256 -4.10 35.52 -4.05
C SER A 256 -4.09 33.98 -4.12
N PRO A 257 -4.57 33.27 -3.07
CA PRO A 257 -4.81 31.84 -3.17
C PRO A 257 -5.99 31.54 -4.11
N LEU A 258 -6.04 30.30 -4.60
CA LEU A 258 -7.14 29.80 -5.41
C LEU A 258 -8.46 29.79 -4.60
N PRO A 259 -9.62 29.95 -5.25
CA PRO A 259 -10.90 29.92 -4.56
C PRO A 259 -11.15 28.55 -3.93
N PHE A 260 -11.54 28.52 -2.66
CA PHE A 260 -11.80 27.26 -1.93
C PHE A 260 -12.84 26.36 -2.62
N MET A 261 -13.82 26.95 -3.32
CA MET A 261 -14.82 26.19 -4.10
C MET A 261 -14.20 25.36 -5.24
N LEU A 262 -13.10 25.80 -5.85
CA LEU A 262 -12.38 25.02 -6.85
C LEU A 262 -11.75 23.76 -6.21
N TRP A 263 -11.17 23.89 -5.02
CA TRP A 263 -10.67 22.75 -4.26
C TRP A 263 -11.78 21.78 -3.84
N ALA A 264 -12.91 22.31 -3.37
CA ALA A 264 -14.07 21.48 -3.02
C ALA A 264 -14.59 20.71 -4.25
N GLY A 265 -14.72 21.36 -5.40
CA GLY A 265 -15.10 20.72 -6.66
C GLY A 265 -14.13 19.63 -7.10
N LEU A 266 -12.82 19.90 -7.08
CA LEU A 266 -11.79 18.91 -7.40
C LEU A 266 -11.82 17.69 -6.47
N ILE A 267 -12.04 17.90 -5.16
CA ILE A 267 -12.17 16.80 -4.19
C ILE A 267 -13.41 15.95 -4.48
N VAL A 268 -14.57 16.57 -4.76
CA VAL A 268 -15.80 15.85 -5.10
C VAL A 268 -15.63 15.04 -6.40
N ILE A 269 -15.05 15.64 -7.44
CA ILE A 269 -14.76 14.96 -8.71
C ILE A 269 -13.79 13.80 -8.49
N TRP A 270 -12.72 14.00 -7.72
CA TRP A 270 -11.74 12.95 -7.44
C TRP A 270 -12.34 11.78 -6.65
N VAL A 271 -13.17 12.07 -5.64
CA VAL A 271 -13.86 11.04 -4.85
C VAL A 271 -14.84 10.26 -5.73
N ALA A 272 -15.69 10.93 -6.50
CA ALA A 272 -16.61 10.26 -7.43
C ALA A 272 -15.87 9.40 -8.46
N GLY A 273 -14.81 9.95 -9.08
CA GLY A 273 -13.94 9.25 -10.01
C GLY A 273 -13.26 8.02 -9.39
N SER A 274 -12.86 8.08 -8.11
CA SER A 274 -12.24 6.94 -7.42
C SER A 274 -13.20 5.75 -7.23
N PHE A 275 -14.50 6.01 -7.01
CA PHE A 275 -15.52 4.96 -6.96
C PHE A 275 -15.76 4.33 -8.34
N VAL A 276 -15.83 5.15 -9.40
CA VAL A 276 -15.95 4.66 -10.78
C VAL A 276 -14.73 3.83 -11.16
N ALA A 277 -13.52 4.33 -10.90
CA ALA A 277 -12.27 3.64 -11.21
C ALA A 277 -12.16 2.29 -10.48
N ARG A 278 -12.57 2.22 -9.20
CA ARG A 278 -12.63 0.96 -8.44
C ARG A 278 -13.67 -0.01 -8.99
N SER A 279 -14.82 0.47 -9.48
CA SER A 279 -15.84 -0.35 -10.13
C SER A 279 -15.33 -0.95 -11.45
N VAL A 280 -14.68 -0.13 -12.29
CA VAL A 280 -14.04 -0.59 -13.54
C VAL A 280 -12.97 -1.64 -13.24
N ALA A 281 -12.13 -1.43 -12.23
CA ALA A 281 -11.11 -2.40 -11.83
C ALA A 281 -11.72 -3.73 -11.35
N GLY A 282 -12.80 -3.68 -10.55
CA GLY A 282 -13.51 -4.87 -10.08
C GLY A 282 -14.20 -5.70 -11.17
N SER A 283 -14.31 -5.17 -12.40
CA SER A 283 -14.80 -5.93 -13.56
C SER A 283 -13.75 -6.88 -14.15
N TYR A 284 -12.46 -6.60 -13.93
CA TYR A 284 -11.37 -7.45 -14.41
C TYR A 284 -11.29 -8.73 -13.56
N LYS A 285 -11.21 -9.89 -14.24
CA LYS A 285 -11.08 -11.20 -13.60
C LYS A 285 -9.74 -11.78 -13.97
N ASN A 286 -8.99 -12.29 -12.98
CA ASN A 286 -7.73 -12.98 -13.23
C ASN A 286 -7.94 -14.12 -14.24
N PRO A 287 -7.06 -14.27 -15.25
CA PRO A 287 -7.18 -15.31 -16.25
C PRO A 287 -7.05 -16.70 -15.61
N LYS A 288 -7.60 -17.72 -16.29
CA LYS A 288 -7.53 -19.12 -15.86
C LYS A 288 -6.53 -19.85 -16.74
N LEU A 289 -5.49 -20.41 -16.14
CA LEU A 289 -4.63 -21.38 -16.79
C LEU A 289 -5.22 -22.79 -16.71
N PRO A 290 -4.83 -23.71 -17.61
CA PRO A 290 -5.11 -25.13 -17.42
C PRO A 290 -4.49 -25.62 -16.10
N PRO A 291 -5.14 -26.59 -15.41
CA PRO A 291 -4.56 -27.18 -14.21
C PRO A 291 -3.25 -27.92 -14.56
N PRO A 292 -2.24 -27.90 -13.68
CA PRO A 292 -1.02 -28.69 -13.88
C PRO A 292 -1.34 -30.20 -13.86
N PRO A 293 -0.49 -31.04 -14.49
CA PRO A 293 -0.63 -32.49 -14.41
C PRO A 293 -0.55 -32.98 -12.96
N ALA A 294 -1.15 -34.15 -12.69
CA ALA A 294 -1.20 -34.74 -11.33
C ALA A 294 0.20 -34.97 -10.74
N GLU A 295 1.13 -35.43 -11.58
CA GLU A 295 2.55 -35.52 -11.26
C GLU A 295 3.27 -34.30 -11.82
N VAL A 296 3.72 -33.42 -10.93
CA VAL A 296 4.54 -32.27 -11.30
C VAL A 296 5.99 -32.56 -10.91
N PRO A 297 6.97 -32.47 -11.84
CA PRO A 297 8.39 -32.67 -11.54
C PRO A 297 8.90 -31.75 -10.43
N PRO A 298 9.94 -32.17 -9.68
CA PRO A 298 10.53 -31.35 -8.63
C PRO A 298 11.03 -29.99 -9.16
N ASP A 299 11.55 -29.94 -10.39
CA ASP A 299 12.12 -28.75 -11.03
C ASP A 299 11.09 -27.68 -11.44
N PHE A 300 9.80 -27.89 -11.12
CA PHE A 300 8.75 -26.90 -11.38
C PHE A 300 8.66 -25.89 -10.22
N PHE A 301 9.31 -24.74 -10.38
CA PHE A 301 9.40 -23.72 -9.31
C PHE A 301 8.12 -22.91 -9.08
N PHE A 302 7.19 -22.92 -10.04
CA PHE A 302 5.96 -22.12 -10.02
C PHE A 302 4.84 -22.79 -9.17
N PRO A 303 3.93 -22.00 -8.57
CA PRO A 303 3.93 -20.54 -8.54
C PRO A 303 4.99 -19.96 -7.59
N PHE A 304 5.54 -18.80 -7.94
CA PHE A 304 6.31 -18.00 -6.99
C PHE A 304 5.33 -17.21 -6.13
N VAL A 305 5.35 -17.39 -4.80
CA VAL A 305 4.53 -16.63 -3.85
C VAL A 305 5.33 -15.45 -3.33
N ILE A 306 4.87 -14.22 -3.60
CA ILE A 306 5.65 -13.00 -3.41
C ILE A 306 4.95 -12.10 -2.39
N SER A 307 5.71 -11.67 -1.39
CA SER A 307 5.32 -10.62 -0.43
C SER A 307 6.22 -9.40 -0.61
N LYS A 308 5.63 -8.28 -1.02
CA LYS A 308 6.28 -6.99 -1.19
C LYS A 308 6.36 -6.25 0.14
N THR A 309 7.47 -5.58 0.40
CA THR A 309 7.62 -4.60 1.48
C THR A 309 8.15 -3.32 0.87
N SER A 310 7.43 -2.20 1.02
CA SER A 310 7.82 -0.91 0.43
C SER A 310 8.25 0.06 1.54
N THR A 311 9.49 0.55 1.48
CA THR A 311 9.98 1.62 2.37
C THR A 311 9.92 2.98 1.65
N PHE A 312 10.52 4.03 2.21
CA PHE A 312 10.74 5.29 1.46
C PHE A 312 11.98 5.26 0.55
N LYS A 313 12.81 4.22 0.65
CA LYS A 313 14.09 4.13 -0.05
C LYS A 313 14.13 3.03 -1.11
N GLU A 314 13.52 1.90 -0.80
CA GLU A 314 13.60 0.66 -1.56
C GLU A 314 12.35 -0.21 -1.34
N VAL A 315 12.06 -1.06 -2.33
CA VAL A 315 11.11 -2.17 -2.21
C VAL A 315 11.95 -3.43 -2.07
N THR A 316 11.58 -4.25 -1.11
CA THR A 316 12.05 -5.62 -1.00
C THR A 316 10.91 -6.59 -1.32
N TYR A 317 11.24 -7.70 -1.98
CA TYR A 317 10.34 -8.80 -2.27
C TYR A 317 10.86 -10.05 -1.58
N ASN A 318 10.04 -10.63 -0.70
CA ASN A 318 10.27 -11.96 -0.16
C ASN A 318 9.55 -12.95 -1.09
N VAL A 319 10.31 -13.77 -1.82
CA VAL A 319 9.80 -14.72 -2.80
C VAL A 319 9.96 -16.13 -2.25
N LEU A 320 8.85 -16.86 -2.11
CA LEU A 320 8.84 -18.27 -1.75
C LEU A 320 8.57 -19.10 -3.00
N THR A 321 9.49 -20.00 -3.35
CA THR A 321 9.31 -20.95 -4.47
C THR A 321 8.41 -22.11 -4.06
N ARG A 322 7.88 -22.87 -5.03
CA ARG A 322 7.14 -24.11 -4.74
C ARG A 322 7.94 -25.11 -3.89
N GLN A 323 9.26 -25.14 -4.05
CA GLN A 323 10.19 -25.96 -3.27
C GLN A 323 10.46 -25.40 -1.85
N ARG A 324 9.80 -24.31 -1.45
CA ARG A 324 10.01 -23.55 -0.20
C ARG A 324 11.41 -22.93 -0.06
N GLN A 325 12.14 -22.76 -1.16
CA GLN A 325 13.33 -21.91 -1.15
C GLN A 325 12.89 -20.45 -1.00
N LEU A 326 13.63 -19.69 -0.19
CA LEU A 326 13.43 -18.25 -0.04
C LEU A 326 14.43 -17.52 -0.94
N LEU A 327 13.93 -16.64 -1.78
CA LEU A 327 14.71 -15.64 -2.51
C LEU A 327 14.31 -14.26 -2.02
N LEU A 328 15.27 -13.34 -2.00
CA LEU A 328 15.06 -11.94 -1.63
C LEU A 328 15.36 -11.09 -2.87
N ALA A 329 14.54 -10.10 -3.18
CA ALA A 329 14.88 -9.14 -4.24
C ALA A 329 14.73 -7.69 -3.76
N GLY A 330 15.66 -6.81 -4.12
CA GLY A 330 15.68 -5.40 -3.73
C GLY A 330 15.71 -4.46 -4.93
N PHE A 331 14.96 -3.36 -4.87
CA PHE A 331 14.95 -2.31 -5.90
C PHE A 331 14.93 -0.90 -5.25
N PRO A 332 15.91 -0.03 -5.52
CA PRO A 332 16.01 1.30 -4.92
C PRO A 332 15.21 2.38 -5.70
N TYR A 333 14.56 3.29 -4.96
CA TYR A 333 13.79 4.41 -5.51
C TYR A 333 13.80 5.68 -4.63
N GLU A 334 14.85 5.90 -3.84
CA GLU A 334 14.97 7.04 -2.89
C GLU A 334 14.56 8.42 -3.46
N HIS A 335 14.72 8.64 -4.76
CA HIS A 335 14.31 9.86 -5.47
C HIS A 335 12.83 10.22 -5.32
N GLU A 336 11.93 9.24 -5.17
CA GLU A 336 10.49 9.46 -5.15
C GLU A 336 10.01 10.25 -3.93
N LEU A 337 10.65 10.04 -2.76
CA LEU A 337 10.33 10.79 -1.55
C LEU A 337 10.48 12.30 -1.79
N TYR A 338 11.49 12.69 -2.58
CA TYR A 338 11.77 14.06 -2.95
C TYR A 338 10.82 14.57 -4.05
N LEU A 339 10.64 13.80 -5.13
CA LEU A 339 9.76 14.20 -6.25
C LEU A 339 8.29 14.31 -5.81
N ALA A 340 7.71 13.22 -5.30
CA ALA A 340 6.33 13.19 -4.85
C ALA A 340 6.14 14.08 -3.61
N GLY A 341 7.08 14.05 -2.66
CA GLY A 341 7.02 14.91 -1.47
C GLY A 341 6.95 16.40 -1.82
N SER A 342 7.71 16.85 -2.83
CA SER A 342 7.67 18.24 -3.29
C SER A 342 6.33 18.61 -3.91
N VAL A 343 5.85 17.81 -4.86
CA VAL A 343 4.58 18.06 -5.56
C VAL A 343 3.40 18.05 -4.57
N TYR A 344 3.35 17.07 -3.68
CA TYR A 344 2.31 17.00 -2.66
C TYR A 344 2.40 18.12 -1.62
N SER A 345 3.60 18.51 -1.18
CA SER A 345 3.76 19.63 -0.24
C SER A 345 3.31 20.95 -0.87
N CYS A 346 3.63 21.18 -2.14
CA CYS A 346 3.15 22.34 -2.90
C CYS A 346 1.62 22.35 -3.01
N PHE A 347 1.02 21.21 -3.37
CA PHE A 347 -0.43 21.04 -3.45
C PHE A 347 -1.12 21.32 -2.10
N PHE A 348 -0.67 20.68 -1.02
CA PHE A 348 -1.23 20.88 0.32
C PHE A 348 -1.03 22.30 0.83
N PHE A 349 0.09 22.96 0.52
CA PHE A 349 0.32 24.37 0.81
C PHE A 349 -0.77 25.26 0.19
N HIS A 350 -1.11 25.08 -1.09
CA HIS A 350 -2.19 25.85 -1.72
C HIS A 350 -3.57 25.53 -1.13
N VAL A 351 -3.86 24.27 -0.79
CA VAL A 351 -5.12 23.89 -0.12
C VAL A 351 -5.24 24.60 1.25
N VAL A 352 -4.19 24.57 2.06
CA VAL A 352 -4.16 25.25 3.38
C VAL A 352 -4.26 26.76 3.23
N TRP A 353 -3.56 27.37 2.28
CA TRP A 353 -3.64 28.82 2.03
C TRP A 353 -5.04 29.24 1.56
N SER A 354 -5.69 28.44 0.71
CA SER A 354 -7.06 28.67 0.25
C SER A 354 -8.08 28.53 1.38
N LEU A 355 -7.90 27.55 2.27
CA LEU A 355 -8.71 27.39 3.48
C LEU A 355 -8.53 28.56 4.46
N LEU A 356 -7.29 29.03 4.66
CA LEU A 356 -7.01 30.21 5.48
C LEU A 356 -7.67 31.47 4.90
N ALA A 357 -7.65 31.64 3.58
CA ALA A 357 -8.36 32.75 2.91
C ALA A 357 -9.87 32.68 3.08
N PHE A 358 -10.47 31.49 2.98
CA PHE A 358 -11.89 31.29 3.25
C PHE A 358 -12.30 31.69 4.68
N ILE A 359 -11.40 31.53 5.66
CA ILE A 359 -11.61 31.94 7.07
C ILE A 359 -11.19 33.42 7.30
N GLY A 360 -10.94 34.21 6.24
CA GLY A 360 -10.52 35.61 6.33
C GLY A 360 -9.08 35.82 6.81
N ARG A 361 -8.27 34.76 6.86
CA ARG A 361 -6.87 34.75 7.34
C ARG A 361 -5.85 34.49 6.22
N GLY A 362 -6.22 34.62 4.95
CA GLY A 362 -5.36 34.32 3.79
C GLY A 362 -4.05 35.11 3.78
N ASN A 363 -4.08 36.37 4.23
CA ASN A 363 -2.90 37.22 4.36
C ASN A 363 -1.88 36.72 5.39
N ALA A 364 -2.26 35.80 6.31
CA ALA A 364 -1.33 35.26 7.30
C ALA A 364 -0.19 34.46 6.67
N VAL A 365 -0.43 33.79 5.53
CA VAL A 365 0.60 33.04 4.79
C VAL A 365 1.63 33.98 4.18
N ILE A 366 1.16 34.98 3.43
CA ILE A 366 2.00 36.03 2.84
C ILE A 366 2.77 36.80 3.93
N ASN A 367 2.09 37.21 5.00
CA ASN A 367 2.72 37.91 6.13
C ASN A 367 3.73 37.04 6.90
N ALA A 368 3.61 35.72 6.86
CA ALA A 368 4.63 34.82 7.42
C ALA A 368 5.87 34.73 6.51
N LEU A 369 5.68 34.64 5.20
CA LEU A 369 6.77 34.61 4.22
C LEU A 369 7.52 35.95 4.17
N LEU A 370 6.81 37.09 4.23
CA LEU A 370 7.40 38.43 4.28
C LEU A 370 8.25 38.70 5.54
N LYS A 371 8.09 37.91 6.62
CA LYS A 371 8.95 38.00 7.82
C LYS A 371 10.32 37.34 7.65
N ILE A 372 10.53 36.57 6.58
CA ILE A 372 11.83 35.95 6.30
C ILE A 372 12.81 37.04 5.82
N PRO A 373 13.93 37.29 6.51
CA PRO A 373 14.88 38.34 6.12
C PRO A 373 15.49 38.04 4.74
N LEU A 374 15.85 39.11 4.02
CA LEU A 374 16.46 39.13 2.67
C LEU A 374 15.58 38.56 1.53
N PHE A 375 15.03 37.35 1.69
CA PHE A 375 14.32 36.63 0.63
C PHE A 375 12.79 36.61 0.78
N GLY A 376 12.22 37.13 1.88
CA GLY A 376 10.78 37.03 2.17
C GLY A 376 9.85 37.59 1.09
N ARG A 377 10.25 38.67 0.39
CA ARG A 377 9.47 39.22 -0.75
C ARG A 377 9.48 38.30 -1.97
N ALA A 378 10.58 37.60 -2.23
CA ALA A 378 10.67 36.61 -3.30
C ALA A 378 9.81 35.38 -2.98
N PHE A 379 9.95 34.81 -1.78
CA PHE A 379 9.11 33.69 -1.33
C PHE A 379 7.62 34.05 -1.22
N ALA A 380 7.26 35.28 -0.86
CA ALA A 380 5.87 35.73 -0.88
C ALA A 380 5.29 35.87 -2.30
N SER A 381 6.13 36.12 -3.31
CA SER A 381 5.72 36.24 -4.72
C SER A 381 5.62 34.89 -5.44
N VAL A 382 6.51 33.96 -5.09
CA VAL A 382 6.60 32.60 -5.63
C VAL A 382 6.91 31.61 -4.49
N PRO A 383 5.94 31.30 -3.62
CA PRO A 383 6.14 30.35 -2.51
C PRO A 383 6.51 28.94 -2.98
N GLU A 384 6.21 28.62 -4.24
CA GLU A 384 6.46 27.33 -4.88
C GLU A 384 7.97 27.01 -4.97
N VAL A 385 8.84 28.04 -4.97
CA VAL A 385 10.31 27.89 -5.02
C VAL A 385 10.84 26.99 -3.90
N ILE A 386 10.21 27.00 -2.73
CA ILE A 386 10.61 26.17 -1.58
C ILE A 386 10.47 24.68 -1.90
N PHE A 387 9.52 24.29 -2.76
CA PHE A 387 9.31 22.91 -3.18
C PHE A 387 10.12 22.54 -4.44
N ILE A 388 10.53 23.53 -5.25
CA ILE A 388 11.39 23.30 -6.43
C ILE A 388 12.76 22.74 -6.01
N ILE A 389 13.35 23.20 -4.90
CA ILE A 389 14.67 22.73 -4.44
C ILE A 389 14.69 21.20 -4.19
N PRO A 390 13.83 20.63 -3.32
CA PRO A 390 13.75 19.18 -3.16
C PRO A 390 13.29 18.45 -4.44
N PHE A 391 12.48 19.07 -5.30
CA PHE A 391 12.11 18.47 -6.59
C PHE A 391 13.32 18.29 -7.51
N ILE A 392 14.18 19.32 -7.65
CA ILE A 392 15.43 19.24 -8.41
C ILE A 392 16.37 18.20 -7.81
N ALA A 393 16.51 18.14 -6.48
CA ALA A 393 17.32 17.10 -5.83
C ALA A 393 16.80 15.69 -6.14
N GLY A 394 15.48 15.47 -6.10
CA GLY A 394 14.85 14.23 -6.52
C GLY A 394 15.08 13.89 -7.99
N ALA A 395 15.00 14.88 -8.89
CA ALA A 395 15.25 14.69 -10.31
C ALA A 395 16.73 14.33 -10.58
N VAL A 396 17.67 15.02 -9.95
CA VAL A 396 19.10 14.66 -10.02
C VAL A 396 19.30 13.23 -9.53
N MET A 397 18.71 12.83 -8.40
CA MET A 397 18.79 11.45 -7.91
C MET A 397 18.17 10.43 -8.89
N TYR A 398 17.07 10.77 -9.57
CA TYR A 398 16.41 9.90 -10.57
C TYR A 398 17.31 9.61 -11.78
N PHE A 399 18.08 10.61 -12.24
CA PHE A 399 18.97 10.48 -13.39
C PHE A 399 20.38 9.98 -13.05
N THR A 400 20.87 10.21 -11.82
CA THR A 400 22.25 9.85 -11.41
C THR A 400 22.37 8.55 -10.65
N LYS A 401 21.33 8.11 -9.92
CA LYS A 401 21.38 6.83 -9.20
C LYS A 401 20.93 5.69 -10.10
N GLU A 402 21.77 4.66 -10.17
CA GLU A 402 21.42 3.41 -10.83
C GLU A 402 20.26 2.72 -10.10
N ARG A 403 19.29 2.25 -10.89
CA ARG A 403 18.06 1.59 -10.42
C ARG A 403 18.07 0.12 -10.83
N SER A 404 19.02 -0.63 -10.30
CA SER A 404 19.13 -2.07 -10.52
C SER A 404 18.19 -2.84 -9.59
N LEU A 405 17.50 -3.86 -10.12
CA LEU A 405 16.90 -4.90 -9.27
C LEU A 405 18.00 -5.93 -8.99
N GLN A 406 18.19 -6.32 -7.74
CA GLN A 406 19.09 -7.42 -7.37
C GLN A 406 18.28 -8.52 -6.70
N VAL A 407 18.48 -9.77 -7.13
CA VAL A 407 17.85 -10.98 -6.60
C VAL A 407 18.92 -11.82 -5.94
N TYR A 408 18.69 -12.18 -4.67
CA TYR A 408 19.57 -12.96 -3.83
C TYR A 408 18.90 -14.26 -3.38
N ASP A 409 19.72 -15.26 -3.04
CA ASP A 409 19.27 -16.46 -2.35
C ASP A 409 19.08 -16.24 -0.84
N ALA A 410 18.75 -17.31 -0.11
CA ALA A 410 18.62 -17.29 1.34
C ALA A 410 19.96 -17.05 2.10
N GLN A 411 21.10 -17.15 1.41
CA GLN A 411 22.44 -16.87 1.95
C GLN A 411 22.92 -15.44 1.60
N SER A 412 22.07 -14.62 0.96
CA SER A 412 22.40 -13.30 0.41
C SER A 412 23.40 -13.32 -0.76
N THR A 413 23.61 -14.47 -1.40
CA THR A 413 24.40 -14.59 -2.63
C THR A 413 23.60 -14.00 -3.80
N PRO A 414 24.17 -13.13 -4.65
CA PRO A 414 23.48 -12.63 -5.84
C PRO A 414 23.21 -13.77 -6.82
N VAL A 415 21.95 -13.96 -7.17
CA VAL A 415 21.49 -14.95 -8.16
C VAL A 415 21.34 -14.30 -9.53
N MET A 416 20.70 -13.13 -9.58
CA MET A 416 20.53 -12.32 -10.80
C MET A 416 20.45 -10.83 -10.48
N ALA A 417 20.84 -9.99 -11.42
CA ALA A 417 20.64 -8.54 -11.37
C ALA A 417 20.04 -8.02 -12.68
N VAL A 418 19.23 -6.98 -12.61
CA VAL A 418 18.63 -6.32 -13.78
C VAL A 418 18.98 -4.84 -13.77
N HIS A 419 19.80 -4.41 -14.74
CA HIS A 419 20.38 -3.07 -14.80
C HIS A 419 19.68 -2.18 -15.85
N PRO A 420 19.40 -0.89 -15.55
CA PRO A 420 18.83 0.06 -16.49
C PRO A 420 19.90 0.59 -17.47
N GLU A 421 20.25 -0.23 -18.47
CA GLU A 421 21.24 0.13 -19.51
C GLU A 421 20.57 0.76 -20.76
N THR A 422 21.12 0.54 -21.96
CA THR A 422 20.58 1.07 -23.24
C THR A 422 19.24 0.46 -23.65
N VAL A 423 18.88 -0.69 -23.09
CA VAL A 423 17.57 -1.36 -23.22
C VAL A 423 16.73 -1.13 -21.96
N TYR A 424 15.46 -1.53 -21.97
CA TYR A 424 14.60 -1.34 -20.79
C TYR A 424 15.18 -1.99 -19.53
N GLY A 425 15.78 -3.18 -19.64
CA GLY A 425 16.67 -3.71 -18.60
C GLY A 425 17.57 -4.82 -19.10
N MET A 426 18.87 -4.81 -18.76
CA MET A 426 19.79 -5.91 -19.06
C MET A 426 19.83 -6.86 -17.87
N ILE A 427 19.57 -8.15 -18.09
CA ILE A 427 19.56 -9.19 -17.07
C ILE A 427 20.92 -9.89 -17.07
N ARG A 428 21.56 -9.88 -15.91
CA ARG A 428 22.86 -10.51 -15.64
C ARG A 428 22.70 -11.60 -14.58
N ASP A 429 23.51 -12.66 -14.66
CA ASP A 429 23.60 -13.68 -13.62
C ASP A 429 24.42 -13.22 -12.40
N GLY A 430 24.53 -14.08 -11.39
CA GLY A 430 25.35 -13.83 -10.20
C GLY A 430 26.86 -13.66 -10.46
N ALA A 431 27.35 -14.05 -11.65
CA ALA A 431 28.73 -13.81 -12.10
C ALA A 431 28.86 -12.50 -12.91
N GLY A 432 27.77 -11.76 -13.11
CA GLY A 432 27.73 -10.52 -13.89
C GLY A 432 27.67 -10.72 -15.41
N LYS A 433 27.58 -11.97 -15.88
CA LYS A 433 27.47 -12.30 -17.31
C LYS A 433 26.05 -11.97 -17.79
N GLU A 434 25.95 -11.35 -18.96
CA GLU A 434 24.66 -11.11 -19.61
C GLU A 434 23.97 -12.45 -19.95
N VAL A 435 22.69 -12.57 -19.58
CA VAL A 435 21.87 -13.76 -19.87
C VAL A 435 20.58 -13.45 -20.62
N ALA A 436 20.09 -12.20 -20.60
CA ALA A 436 18.91 -11.77 -21.36
C ALA A 436 18.77 -10.25 -21.35
N ARG A 437 17.88 -9.73 -22.20
CA ARG A 437 17.46 -8.32 -22.27
C ARG A 437 15.94 -8.22 -22.17
N LEU A 438 15.47 -7.20 -21.48
CA LEU A 438 14.10 -6.69 -21.59
C LEU A 438 14.10 -5.50 -22.53
N VAL A 439 13.24 -5.56 -23.55
CA VAL A 439 13.01 -4.48 -24.51
C VAL A 439 11.58 -4.00 -24.35
N ASP A 440 11.41 -2.71 -24.04
CA ASP A 440 10.10 -2.07 -24.07
C ASP A 440 9.72 -1.80 -25.52
N LYS A 441 8.54 -2.27 -25.92
CA LYS A 441 7.94 -2.09 -27.24
C LYS A 441 6.54 -1.47 -27.12
N GLY A 442 6.07 -1.24 -25.90
CA GLY A 442 4.72 -0.80 -25.62
C GLY A 442 4.45 0.64 -26.03
N THR A 443 3.17 0.95 -26.15
CA THR A 443 2.67 2.31 -26.09
C THR A 443 2.11 2.61 -24.70
N PHE A 444 1.81 3.87 -24.41
CA PHE A 444 1.21 4.27 -23.12
C PHE A 444 -0.12 3.54 -22.80
N LEU A 445 -0.87 3.11 -23.82
CA LEU A 445 -2.16 2.42 -23.68
C LEU A 445 -2.09 0.91 -23.96
N ASP A 446 -0.95 0.40 -24.42
CA ASP A 446 -0.72 -1.02 -24.70
C ASP A 446 0.73 -1.34 -24.32
N ARG A 447 0.93 -1.63 -23.03
CA ARG A 447 2.27 -1.73 -22.43
C ARG A 447 2.74 -3.17 -22.51
N TYR A 448 3.81 -3.41 -23.26
CA TYR A 448 4.42 -4.73 -23.34
C TYR A 448 5.95 -4.69 -23.47
N TRP A 449 6.57 -5.70 -22.89
CA TRP A 449 8.01 -5.89 -22.85
C TRP A 449 8.35 -7.25 -23.43
N GLU A 450 9.32 -7.28 -24.35
CA GLU A 450 9.86 -8.52 -24.92
C GLU A 450 11.05 -8.98 -24.10
N PHE A 451 11.05 -10.25 -23.69
CA PHE A 451 12.21 -10.93 -23.15
C PHE A 451 13.00 -11.53 -24.31
N VAL A 452 14.22 -11.05 -24.47
CA VAL A 452 15.12 -11.35 -25.59
C VAL A 452 16.34 -12.07 -25.03
N ASP A 453 16.64 -13.27 -25.54
CA ASP A 453 17.85 -14.01 -25.16
C ASP A 453 19.11 -13.35 -25.78
N THR A 454 20.28 -13.80 -25.33
CA THR A 454 21.60 -13.49 -25.87
C THR A 454 21.72 -13.66 -27.40
N ASP A 455 20.99 -14.61 -27.99
CA ASP A 455 20.89 -14.82 -29.44
C ASP A 455 19.96 -13.81 -30.17
N ASN A 456 19.44 -12.81 -29.47
CA ASN A 456 18.44 -11.83 -29.92
C ASN A 456 17.08 -12.44 -30.33
N LEU A 457 16.76 -13.64 -29.86
CA LEU A 457 15.46 -14.28 -30.05
C LEU A 457 14.48 -13.87 -28.94
N VAL A 458 13.24 -13.52 -29.33
CA VAL A 458 12.16 -13.24 -28.38
C VAL A 458 11.63 -14.57 -27.82
N VAL A 459 11.84 -14.82 -26.53
CA VAL A 459 11.43 -16.06 -25.86
C VAL A 459 9.98 -15.96 -25.38
N PHE A 460 9.62 -14.83 -24.79
CA PHE A 460 8.26 -14.50 -24.35
C PHE A 460 8.08 -12.97 -24.28
N SER A 461 6.83 -12.53 -24.16
CA SER A 461 6.49 -11.13 -23.89
C SER A 461 5.68 -11.03 -22.60
N ILE A 462 5.83 -9.93 -21.88
CA ILE A 462 5.02 -9.57 -20.70
C ILE A 462 4.12 -8.41 -21.14
N ARG A 463 2.81 -8.49 -20.92
CA ARG A 463 1.82 -7.48 -21.33
C ARG A 463 1.01 -7.01 -20.12
N ASP A 464 0.59 -5.74 -20.10
CA ASP A 464 -0.39 -5.25 -19.11
C ASP A 464 -1.80 -5.46 -19.64
N ASP A 465 -2.41 -6.59 -19.26
CA ASP A 465 -3.75 -7.02 -19.69
C ASP A 465 -4.86 -6.03 -19.30
N PHE A 466 -4.57 -5.10 -18.38
CA PHE A 466 -5.51 -4.09 -17.92
C PHE A 466 -4.91 -2.66 -18.01
N SER A 467 -4.42 -2.28 -19.18
CA SER A 467 -3.84 -0.96 -19.46
C SER A 467 -4.74 0.25 -19.11
N ARG A 468 -6.07 0.10 -19.15
CA ARG A 468 -7.01 1.14 -18.65
C ARG A 468 -6.84 1.38 -17.14
N GLY A 469 -6.53 0.35 -16.38
CA GLY A 469 -6.21 0.43 -14.96
C GLY A 469 -4.96 1.26 -14.68
N TYR A 470 -3.95 1.21 -15.56
CA TYR A 470 -2.74 2.02 -15.44
C TYR A 470 -3.04 3.53 -15.50
N LEU A 471 -3.83 3.99 -16.49
CA LEU A 471 -4.24 5.40 -16.58
C LEU A 471 -5.04 5.83 -15.33
N LEU A 472 -6.00 5.00 -14.90
CA LEU A 472 -6.76 5.25 -13.69
C LEU A 472 -5.87 5.29 -12.44
N ARG A 473 -4.84 4.43 -12.34
CA ARG A 473 -3.85 4.42 -11.25
C ARG A 473 -3.04 5.72 -11.21
N LYS A 474 -2.61 6.25 -12.36
CA LYS A 474 -1.89 7.53 -12.41
C LYS A 474 -2.74 8.70 -11.85
N ILE A 475 -4.07 8.68 -12.05
CA ILE A 475 -5.01 9.72 -11.59
C ILE A 475 -5.52 9.53 -10.15
N PHE A 476 -5.79 8.29 -9.73
CA PHE A 476 -6.46 7.96 -8.46
C PHE A 476 -5.55 7.22 -7.45
N GLY A 477 -4.32 6.87 -7.83
CA GLY A 477 -3.45 5.98 -7.07
C GLY A 477 -3.94 4.53 -7.10
N ASN A 478 -3.30 3.66 -6.33
CA ASN A 478 -3.63 2.23 -6.26
C ASN A 478 -5.00 1.91 -5.59
N LEU A 479 -5.67 2.89 -4.97
CA LEU A 479 -6.97 2.73 -4.27
C LEU A 479 -7.04 1.52 -3.30
N GLY A 480 -5.93 1.23 -2.61
CA GLY A 480 -5.82 0.11 -1.68
C GLY A 480 -5.58 -1.25 -2.32
N GLY A 481 -5.04 -1.30 -3.54
CA GLY A 481 -4.74 -2.53 -4.27
C GLY A 481 -5.71 -2.84 -5.41
N ALA A 482 -6.73 -2.00 -5.62
CA ALA A 482 -7.74 -2.23 -6.65
C ALA A 482 -7.23 -1.88 -8.07
N LEU A 483 -6.36 -0.87 -8.22
CA LEU A 483 -5.87 -0.40 -9.52
C LEU A 483 -4.45 -0.88 -9.87
N ARG A 484 -4.06 -2.05 -9.34
CA ARG A 484 -2.78 -2.68 -9.67
C ARG A 484 -2.75 -3.11 -11.14
N SER A 485 -1.57 -3.07 -11.78
CA SER A 485 -1.42 -3.65 -13.12
C SER A 485 -1.55 -5.16 -13.09
N HIS A 486 -2.20 -5.73 -14.11
CA HIS A 486 -2.35 -7.16 -14.29
C HIS A 486 -1.42 -7.60 -15.42
N TYR A 487 -0.34 -8.30 -15.08
CA TYR A 487 0.65 -8.71 -16.07
C TYR A 487 0.40 -10.14 -16.55
N GLY A 488 0.14 -10.29 -17.85
CA GLY A 488 0.13 -11.58 -18.54
C GLY A 488 1.49 -11.88 -19.16
N ILE A 489 1.87 -13.15 -19.21
CA ILE A 489 3.09 -13.66 -19.85
C ILE A 489 2.65 -14.45 -21.09
N TYR A 490 3.16 -14.11 -22.26
CA TYR A 490 2.68 -14.58 -23.56
C TYR A 490 3.81 -15.13 -24.42
N VAL A 491 3.54 -16.22 -25.14
CA VAL A 491 4.40 -16.76 -26.20
C VAL A 491 3.58 -16.93 -27.46
N GLN A 492 4.01 -16.30 -28.56
CA GLN A 492 3.30 -16.33 -29.84
C GLN A 492 1.80 -16.01 -29.66
N ASP A 493 1.51 -14.93 -28.92
CA ASP A 493 0.17 -14.46 -28.51
C ASP A 493 -0.67 -15.43 -27.64
N ARG A 494 -0.18 -16.63 -27.33
CA ARG A 494 -0.81 -17.54 -26.36
C ARG A 494 -0.38 -17.19 -24.93
N LEU A 495 -1.35 -17.09 -24.03
CA LEU A 495 -1.11 -16.90 -22.60
C LEU A 495 -0.34 -18.13 -22.03
N ALA A 496 0.89 -17.88 -21.58
CA ALA A 496 1.83 -18.84 -21.02
C ALA A 496 1.96 -18.72 -19.49
N GLY A 497 1.56 -17.59 -18.91
CA GLY A 497 1.59 -17.32 -17.48
C GLY A 497 0.92 -16.00 -17.13
N TYR A 498 0.80 -15.68 -15.84
CA TYR A 498 0.22 -14.42 -15.38
C TYR A 498 0.58 -14.09 -13.93
N VAL A 499 0.44 -12.83 -13.56
CA VAL A 499 0.58 -12.34 -12.18
C VAL A 499 -0.80 -12.34 -11.50
N PHE A 500 -1.02 -13.30 -10.60
CA PHE A 500 -2.20 -13.37 -9.76
C PHE A 500 -2.05 -12.41 -8.57
N LEU A 501 -2.94 -11.42 -8.47
CA LEU A 501 -2.97 -10.49 -7.34
C LEU A 501 -3.81 -11.07 -6.19
N ASP A 502 -3.27 -11.02 -4.96
CA ASP A 502 -3.97 -11.50 -3.77
C ASP A 502 -5.11 -10.52 -3.39
N PRO A 503 -6.40 -10.94 -3.41
CA PRO A 503 -7.51 -10.06 -3.05
C PRO A 503 -7.53 -9.68 -1.56
N SER A 504 -6.80 -10.42 -0.70
CA SER A 504 -6.71 -10.16 0.74
C SER A 504 -5.59 -9.21 1.13
N SER A 505 -4.61 -8.95 0.24
CA SER A 505 -3.43 -8.13 0.56
C SER A 505 -2.88 -7.39 -0.66
N PRO A 506 -2.78 -6.04 -0.62
CA PRO A 506 -2.24 -5.25 -1.73
C PRO A 506 -0.74 -5.48 -1.98
N ASP A 507 -0.04 -6.03 -1.00
CA ASP A 507 1.39 -6.29 -1.02
C ASP A 507 1.73 -7.74 -1.43
N ARG A 508 0.74 -8.62 -1.56
CA ARG A 508 0.94 -10.01 -1.99
C ARG A 508 0.50 -10.22 -3.44
N PHE A 509 1.22 -11.11 -4.11
CA PHE A 509 0.88 -11.59 -5.44
C PHE A 509 1.62 -12.91 -5.70
N GLN A 510 1.26 -13.59 -6.78
CA GLN A 510 1.88 -14.84 -7.19
C GLN A 510 2.16 -14.79 -8.69
N ILE A 511 3.31 -15.30 -9.12
CA ILE A 511 3.59 -15.52 -10.55
C ILE A 511 3.23 -16.96 -10.87
N HIS A 512 2.27 -17.16 -11.77
CA HIS A 512 1.84 -18.46 -12.27
C HIS A 512 2.34 -18.63 -13.71
N MET A 513 2.77 -19.85 -14.04
CA MET A 513 3.11 -20.28 -15.40
C MET A 513 2.36 -21.57 -15.71
N ASP A 514 1.90 -21.71 -16.96
CA ASP A 514 1.39 -22.96 -17.52
C ASP A 514 2.54 -23.98 -17.51
N TYR A 515 2.22 -25.21 -17.14
CA TYR A 515 3.15 -26.33 -17.12
C TYR A 515 3.89 -26.52 -18.45
N SER A 516 3.18 -26.34 -19.55
CA SER A 516 3.69 -26.44 -20.93
C SER A 516 4.78 -25.42 -21.24
N PHE A 517 4.80 -24.31 -20.51
CA PHE A 517 5.60 -23.12 -20.79
C PHE A 517 6.59 -22.75 -19.66
N ALA A 518 6.60 -23.48 -18.55
CA ALA A 518 7.53 -23.21 -17.44
C ALA A 518 9.01 -23.47 -17.76
N ARG A 519 9.32 -24.06 -18.93
CA ARG A 519 10.69 -24.30 -19.44
C ARG A 519 11.11 -23.32 -20.55
N LEU A 520 10.34 -22.26 -20.81
CA LEU A 520 10.68 -21.25 -21.83
C LEU A 520 12.04 -20.57 -21.57
N GLY A 521 12.34 -20.29 -20.31
CA GLY A 521 13.61 -19.73 -19.87
C GLY A 521 13.89 -20.16 -18.44
N HIS A 522 15.03 -19.76 -17.88
CA HIS A 522 15.36 -20.11 -16.50
C HIS A 522 14.37 -19.44 -15.54
N PRO A 523 13.76 -20.14 -14.55
CA PRO A 523 12.70 -19.56 -13.72
C PRO A 523 13.10 -18.27 -12.98
N ALA A 524 14.37 -18.13 -12.59
CA ALA A 524 14.89 -16.91 -12.00
C ALA A 524 14.94 -15.71 -12.99
N GLN A 525 15.14 -15.94 -14.30
CA GLN A 525 15.08 -14.88 -15.32
C GLN A 525 13.66 -14.34 -15.47
N ILE A 526 12.67 -15.25 -15.52
CA ILE A 526 11.24 -14.90 -15.58
C ILE A 526 10.85 -14.10 -14.32
N LEU A 527 11.26 -14.56 -13.13
CA LEU A 527 11.04 -13.87 -11.86
C LEU A 527 11.68 -12.47 -11.86
N ALA A 528 12.97 -12.36 -12.22
CA ALA A 528 13.69 -11.10 -12.26
C ALA A 528 13.07 -10.11 -13.25
N ALA A 529 12.66 -10.58 -14.44
CA ALA A 529 12.00 -9.77 -15.45
C ALA A 529 10.66 -9.19 -14.95
N VAL A 530 9.77 -10.04 -14.42
CA VAL A 530 8.46 -9.62 -13.90
C VAL A 530 8.62 -8.69 -12.70
N LEU A 531 9.52 -9.00 -11.75
CA LEU A 531 9.80 -8.13 -10.60
C LEU A 531 10.39 -6.79 -11.03
N TYR A 532 11.25 -6.75 -12.05
CA TYR A 532 11.84 -5.52 -12.56
C TYR A 532 10.76 -4.60 -13.14
N ILE A 533 9.89 -5.13 -14.00
CA ILE A 533 8.75 -4.38 -14.57
C ILE A 533 7.82 -3.89 -13.45
N ILE A 534 7.42 -4.75 -12.50
CA ILE A 534 6.57 -4.35 -11.35
C ILE A 534 7.22 -3.24 -10.51
N SER A 535 8.54 -3.26 -10.36
CA SER A 535 9.28 -2.27 -9.55
C SER A 535 9.47 -0.94 -10.26
N ARG A 536 9.76 -0.98 -11.57
CA ARG A 536 10.03 0.18 -12.42
C ARG A 536 8.76 0.90 -12.85
N GLU A 537 7.72 0.17 -13.23
CA GLU A 537 6.41 0.73 -13.60
C GLU A 537 5.56 1.15 -12.40
N LYS A 538 5.75 0.44 -11.27
CA LYS A 538 5.21 0.70 -9.93
C LYS A 538 3.68 0.83 -9.79
N ASP A 539 3.16 0.31 -8.69
CA ASP A 539 1.81 0.64 -8.19
C ASP A 539 1.89 1.73 -7.10
N PRO A 540 1.94 3.05 -7.42
CA PRO A 540 2.00 4.08 -6.39
C PRO A 540 0.69 4.14 -5.58
N ILE A 541 0.84 4.21 -4.25
CA ILE A 541 -0.31 4.30 -3.32
C ILE A 541 -1.11 5.59 -3.56
N TYR A 542 -0.44 6.63 -4.05
CA TYR A 542 -0.95 7.97 -4.33
C TYR A 542 -1.04 8.24 -5.84
N PRO A 543 -1.91 9.16 -6.30
CA PRO A 543 -1.87 9.70 -7.67
C PRO A 543 -0.46 10.19 -8.07
N SER A 544 0.04 9.80 -9.22
CA SER A 544 1.37 10.18 -9.66
C SER A 544 1.40 10.21 -11.19
N PRO A 545 1.92 11.25 -11.85
CA PRO A 545 2.28 11.16 -13.26
C PRO A 545 3.59 10.35 -13.43
N PHE A 546 4.50 10.48 -12.46
CA PHE A 546 5.77 9.74 -12.35
C PHE A 546 5.49 8.25 -12.13
#